data_AF-A0A958C6G2-F1
#
_entry.id   AF-A0A958C6G2-F1
#
_cell.length_a   1.000
_cell.length_b   1.000
_cell.length_c   1.000
_cell.angle_alpha   90.00
_cell.angle_beta   90.00
_cell.angle_gamma   90.00
#
_symmetry.space_group_name_H-M   'P 1'
#
loop_
_entity.id
_entity.type
_entity.pdbx_description
1 polymer ?
#
loop_
_entity_poly.entity_id
_entity_poly.type
_entity_poly.pdbx_seq_one_letter_code
_entity_poly.pdbx_strand_id
1 'polypeptide(L)' 'MTATTNPLGITAVLPLSYEQAINDVTAALKEQGFGVLTEIDVKATLKKKLDVDVRPYVILGACNP' A
#
# COMPACT_ATOMS: atom_id res chain seq x y z
N MET A 1 9.69 8.81 11.12
CA MET A 1 8.39 8.20 10.80
C MET A 1 7.33 8.98 11.55
N THR A 2 6.29 9.46 10.86
CA THR A 2 5.15 10.15 11.50
C THR A 2 3.91 9.29 11.32
N ALA A 3 3.37 8.79 12.44
CA ALA A 3 2.09 8.09 12.47
C ALA A 3 1.01 9.06 12.92
N THR A 4 -0.11 9.09 12.20
CA THR A 4 -1.28 9.90 12.53
C THR A 4 -2.52 9.02 12.50
N THR A 5 -3.31 9.07 13.56
CA THR A 5 -4.62 8.40 13.63
C THR A 5 -5.70 9.46 13.68
N ASN A 6 -6.70 9.33 12.81
CA ASN A 6 -7.88 10.19 12.81
C ASN A 6 -9.15 9.31 12.79
N PRO A 7 -10.36 9.88 12.90
CA PRO A 7 -11.60 9.10 12.95
C PRO A 7 -11.87 8.24 11.71
N LEU A 8 -11.20 8.50 10.58
CA LEU A 8 -11.40 7.80 9.30
C LEU A 8 -10.32 6.74 9.01
N GLY A 9 -9.21 6.73 9.75
CA GLY A 9 -8.16 5.75 9.54
C GLY A 9 -6.82 6.09 10.20
N ILE A 10 -5.84 5.25 9.85
CA ILE A 10 -4.46 5.33 10.35
C ILE A 10 -3.55 5.57 9.15
N THR A 11 -2.55 6.44 9.30
CA THR A 11 -1.55 6.72 8.27
C THR A 11 -0.17 6.80 8.90
N ALA A 12 0.83 6.22 8.26
CA ALA A 12 2.22 6.33 8.66
C ALA A 12 3.08 6.72 7.45
N VAL A 13 3.96 7.72 7.62
CA VAL A 13 4.94 8.11 6.61
C VAL A 13 6.29 7.47 6.93
N LEU A 14 6.79 6.67 6.00
CA LEU A 14 8.05 5.94 6.11
C LEU A 14 9.15 6.65 5.31
N PRO A 15 10.36 6.85 5.86
CA PRO A 15 11.51 7.40 5.15
C PRO A 15 12.18 6.32 4.27
N LEU A 16 11.38 5.65 3.43
CA LEU A 16 11.79 4.55 2.55
C LEU A 16 11.44 4.87 1.10
N SER A 17 12.11 4.20 0.16
CA SER A 17 11.63 4.19 -1.23
C SER A 17 10.31 3.45 -1.34
N TYR A 18 9.56 3.70 -2.42
CA TYR A 18 8.29 3.03 -2.70
C TYR A 18 8.43 1.50 -2.71
N GLU A 19 9.44 0.97 -3.39
CA GLU A 19 9.68 -0.47 -3.50
C GLU A 19 10.03 -1.10 -2.13
N GLN A 20 10.88 -0.42 -1.35
CA GLN A 20 11.20 -0.87 0.02
C GLN A 20 9.95 -0.84 0.91
N ALA A 21 9.14 0.21 0.83
CA ALA A 21 7.93 0.32 1.64
C ALA A 21 6.93 -0.80 1.34
N ILE A 22 6.76 -1.21 0.08
CA ILE A 22 5.87 -2.34 -0.27
C ILE A 22 6.39 -3.65 0.33
N ASN A 23 7.68 -3.93 0.16
CA ASN A 23 8.30 -5.15 0.67
C ASN A 23 8.19 -5.23 2.20
N ASP A 24 8.57 -4.16 2.90
CA ASP A 24 8.56 -4.12 4.36
C ASP A 24 7.14 -4.20 4.93
N VAL A 25 6.17 -3.50 4.33
CA VAL A 25 4.76 -3.55 4.76
C VAL A 25 4.18 -4.94 4.53
N THR A 26 4.47 -5.57 3.39
CA THR A 26 3.99 -6.92 3.08
C THR A 26 4.58 -7.96 4.03
N ALA A 27 5.87 -7.84 4.34
CA ALA A 27 6.53 -8.68 5.34
C ALA A 27 5.90 -8.49 6.73
N ALA A 28 5.72 -7.24 7.18
CA ALA A 28 5.13 -6.93 8.47
C ALA A 28 3.68 -7.44 8.59
N LEU A 29 2.87 -7.31 7.54
CA LEU A 29 1.51 -7.90 7.50
C LEU A 29 1.56 -9.41 7.70
N LYS A 30 2.45 -10.10 6.98
CA LYS A 30 2.63 -11.56 7.08
C LYS A 30 3.09 -12.00 8.48
N GLU A 31 4.00 -11.26 9.10
CA GLU A 31 4.46 -11.51 10.47
C GLU A 31 3.33 -11.41 11.50
N GLN A 32 2.35 -10.54 11.24
CA GLN A 32 1.14 -10.39 12.09
C GLN A 32 0.01 -11.35 11.71
N GLY A 33 0.23 -12.28 10.78
CA GLY A 33 -0.76 -13.27 10.34
C GLY A 33 -1.69 -12.78 9.22
N PHE A 34 -1.50 -11.56 8.72
CA PHE A 34 -2.28 -11.05 7.58
C PHE A 34 -1.66 -11.50 6.26
N GLY A 35 -2.45 -12.23 5.45
CA GLY A 35 -2.11 -12.54 4.06
C GLY A 35 -2.58 -11.44 3.11
N VAL A 36 -1.74 -11.03 2.16
CA VAL A 36 -2.14 -10.15 1.05
C VAL A 36 -2.87 -10.97 -0.01
N LEU A 37 -4.18 -10.73 -0.16
CA LEU A 37 -5.04 -11.43 -1.12
C LEU A 37 -5.07 -10.73 -2.48
N THR A 38 -5.01 -9.41 -2.47
CA THR A 38 -5.12 -8.61 -3.69
C THR A 38 -4.12 -7.47 -3.68
N GLU A 39 -3.57 -7.20 -4.86
CA GLU A 39 -2.72 -6.05 -5.13
C GLU A 39 -3.28 -5.33 -6.36
N ILE A 40 -3.49 -4.02 -6.23
CA ILE A 40 -4.00 -3.19 -7.32
C ILE A 40 -2.99 -2.10 -7.61
N ASP A 41 -2.33 -2.21 -8.76
CA ASP A 41 -1.54 -1.11 -9.31
C ASP A 41 -2.48 -0.05 -9.90
N VAL A 42 -2.71 1.01 -9.11
CA VAL A 42 -3.59 2.10 -9.51
C VAL A 42 -2.94 2.95 -10.60
N LYS A 43 -1.61 3.10 -10.59
CA LYS A 43 -0.90 3.84 -11.64
C LYS A 43 -1.11 3.17 -12.99
N ALA A 44 -0.84 1.87 -13.09
CA ALA A 44 -1.04 1.11 -14.32
C ALA A 44 -2.52 1.11 -14.75
N THR A 45 -3.44 0.97 -13.79
CA THR A 45 -4.88 0.97 -14.07
C THR A 45 -5.36 2.30 -14.65
N LEU A 46 -4.97 3.42 -14.05
CA LEU A 46 -5.36 4.75 -14.53
C LEU A 46 -4.70 5.09 -15.85
N LYS A 47 -3.43 4.73 -16.04
CA LYS A 47 -2.74 4.90 -17.33
C LYS A 47 -3.45 4.13 -18.43
N LYS A 48 -3.84 2.87 -18.18
CA LYS A 48 -4.54 2.04 -19.17
C LYS A 48 -5.94 2.56 -19.53
N LYS A 49 -6.67 3.11 -18.55
CA LYS A 49 -8.08 3.49 -18.73
C LYS A 49 -8.29 4.94 -19.17
N LEU A 50 -7.44 5.84 -18.68
CA LEU A 50 -7.63 7.29 -18.80
C LEU A 50 -6.41 7.99 -19.42
N ASP A 51 -5.35 7.26 -19.73
CA ASP A 51 -4.06 7.76 -20.25
C ASP A 51 -3.35 8.80 -19.38
N VAL A 52 -3.74 8.91 -18.11
CA VAL A 52 -3.12 9.82 -17.15
C VAL A 52 -1.87 9.21 -16.52
N ASP A 53 -0.83 10.02 -16.32
CA ASP A 53 0.35 9.62 -15.54
C ASP A 53 0.23 10.15 -14.11
N VAL A 54 0.34 9.23 -13.15
CA VAL A 54 0.19 9.52 -11.71
C VAL A 54 1.38 8.96 -10.95
N ARG A 55 1.54 9.45 -9.73
CA ARG A 55 2.57 8.94 -8.81
C ARG A 55 2.37 7.44 -8.53
N PRO A 56 3.44 6.68 -8.25
CA PRO A 56 3.34 5.28 -7.83
C PRO A 56 2.35 5.13 -6.68
N TYR A 57 1.37 4.25 -6.86
CA TYR A 57 0.30 4.03 -5.89
C TYR A 57 -0.26 2.61 -6.04
N VAL A 58 -0.20 1.85 -4.96
CA VAL A 58 -0.70 0.48 -4.87
C VAL A 58 -1.68 0.36 -3.72
N ILE A 59 -2.71 -0.46 -3.91
CA ILE A 59 -3.64 -0.84 -2.84
C ILE A 59 -3.43 -2.33 -2.55
N LEU A 60 -3.15 -2.65 -1.30
CA LEU A 60 -3.00 -4.02 -0.81
C LEU A 60 -4.26 -4.40 -0.02
N GLY A 61 -4.97 -5.43 -0.46
CA GLY A 61 -6.05 -6.05 0.29
C GLY A 61 -5.48 -7.17 1.15
N ALA A 62 -5.39 -6.95 2.47
CA ALA A 62 -4.88 -7.92 3.42
C ALA A 62 -6.00 -8.48 4.31
N CYS A 63 -5.93 -9.77 4.65
CA CYS A 63 -6.89 -10.47 5.49
C CYS A 63 -6.17 -11.45 6.42
N ASN A 64 -6.67 -11.59 7.65
CA ASN A 64 -6.23 -12.60 8.61
C ASN A 64 -7.43 -13.54 8.86
N PRO A 65 -7.36 -14.83 8.47
CA PRO A 65 -8.48 -15.77 8.56
C PRO A 65 -8.84 -16.20 9.99
#